data_AF-A0A7V2STP0-F1
#
_entry.id   AF-A0A7V2STP0-F1
#
_cell.length_a   1.000
_cell.length_b   1.000
_cell.length_c   1.000
_cell.angle_alpha   90.00
_cell.angle_beta   90.00
_cell.angle_gamma   90.00
#
_symmetry.space_group_name_H-M   'P 1'
#
loop_
_entity.id
_entity.type
_entity.pdbx_description
1 polymer ?
#
loop_
_entity_poly.entity_id
_entity_poly.type
_entity_poly.pdbx_seq_one_letter_code
_entity_poly.pdbx_strand_id
1 'polypeptide(L)'
;MRAVIILASLFFSGLAFAGSDKYFHKEVLKCGNEGCSVVCHEAGARWDSFLQSKGNLEITYFHNSGNRQIKADMGNGEYTILDTNPSFQSCRITGIKNK
;
A
#
# COMPACT_ATOMS: atom_id res chain seq x y z
N MET A 1 40.11 53.19 14.82
CA MET A 1 40.23 52.07 13.86
C MET A 1 39.02 51.15 14.07
N ARG A 2 38.43 50.69 12.97
CA ARG A 2 37.04 50.21 12.85
C ARG A 2 36.83 48.87 13.57
N ALA A 3 35.85 48.80 14.46
CA ALA A 3 35.35 47.53 14.99
C ALA A 3 34.32 46.94 14.00
N VAL A 4 34.62 45.77 13.46
CA VAL A 4 33.73 45.00 12.58
C VAL A 4 32.82 44.16 13.47
N ILE A 5 31.54 44.52 13.54
CA ILE A 5 30.50 43.74 14.22
C ILE A 5 29.94 42.77 13.18
N ILE A 6 30.21 41.47 13.35
CA ILE A 6 29.65 40.41 12.49
C ILE A 6 28.18 40.19 12.91
N LEU A 7 27.26 40.64 12.07
CA LEU A 7 25.84 40.26 12.10
C LEU A 7 25.74 38.75 11.83
N ALA A 8 25.53 37.95 12.86
CA ALA A 8 25.08 36.57 12.69
C ALA A 8 23.59 36.60 12.35
N SER A 9 23.29 36.42 11.07
CA SER A 9 21.95 36.33 10.51
C SER A 9 21.21 35.10 11.06
N LEU A 10 20.08 35.36 11.70
CA LEU A 10 19.04 34.40 12.03
C LEU A 10 18.47 33.79 10.73
N PHE A 11 19.04 32.70 10.26
CA PHE A 11 18.38 31.79 9.32
C PHE A 11 17.70 30.67 10.12
N PHE A 12 16.59 31.00 10.78
CA PHE A 12 15.61 29.99 11.19
C PHE A 12 14.75 29.68 9.96
N SER A 13 15.31 28.91 9.03
CA SER A 13 14.55 28.26 7.97
C SER A 13 13.72 27.14 8.59
N GLY A 14 12.53 27.49 9.07
CA GLY A 14 11.51 26.52 9.42
C GLY A 14 11.10 25.76 8.16
N LEU A 15 11.69 24.57 7.96
CA LEU A 15 11.14 23.58 7.04
C LEU A 15 9.83 23.08 7.66
N ALA A 16 8.72 23.73 7.30
CA ALA A 16 7.41 23.15 7.46
C ALA A 16 7.31 21.97 6.48
N PHE A 17 7.48 20.76 6.99
CA PHE A 17 7.14 19.55 6.26
C PHE A 17 5.62 19.54 6.10
N ALA A 18 5.13 20.01 4.96
CA ALA A 18 3.75 19.82 4.54
C ALA A 18 3.51 18.31 4.39
N GLY A 19 2.88 17.71 5.39
CA GLY A 19 2.43 16.32 5.34
C GLY A 19 1.48 16.16 4.16
N SER A 20 1.90 15.42 3.15
CA SER A 20 1.01 15.03 2.07
C SER A 20 -0.02 14.06 2.63
N ASP A 21 -1.26 14.50 2.85
CA ASP A 21 -2.41 13.63 3.10
C ASP A 21 -2.66 12.79 1.85
N LYS A 22 -1.92 11.68 1.72
CA LYS A 22 -2.16 10.71 0.66
C LYS A 22 -3.42 9.96 1.05
N TYR A 23 -4.49 10.14 0.27
CA TYR A 23 -5.76 9.41 0.39
C TYR A 23 -5.64 7.88 0.37
N PHE A 24 -4.45 7.36 0.07
CA PHE A 24 -4.13 5.95 0.14
C PHE A 24 -2.68 5.73 0.63
N HIS A 25 -2.47 4.61 1.31
CA HIS A 25 -1.16 4.11 1.73
C HIS A 25 -0.82 2.86 0.91
N LYS A 26 0.45 2.72 0.50
CA LYS A 26 0.94 1.54 -0.20
C LYS A 26 2.01 0.85 0.62
N GLU A 27 1.90 -0.46 0.69
CA GLU A 27 2.83 -1.35 1.37
C GLU A 27 3.22 -2.49 0.43
N VAL A 28 4.46 -2.95 0.52
CA VAL A 28 4.91 -4.13 -0.22
C VAL A 28 5.23 -5.22 0.81
N LEU A 29 4.47 -6.31 0.77
CA LEU A 29 4.75 -7.48 1.57
C LEU A 29 5.75 -8.36 0.82
N LYS A 30 6.95 -8.50 1.40
CA LYS A 30 8.01 -9.30 0.80
C LYS A 30 7.73 -10.79 1.01
N CYS A 31 7.75 -11.53 -0.08
CA CYS A 31 7.56 -12.97 -0.08
C CYS A 31 8.90 -13.71 -0.16
N GLY A 32 8.92 -14.94 0.38
CA GLY A 32 10.05 -15.84 0.20
C GLY A 32 10.12 -16.38 -1.23
N ASN A 33 11.11 -17.24 -1.49
CA ASN A 33 11.32 -17.84 -2.82
C ASN A 33 10.13 -18.71 -3.30
N GLU A 34 9.30 -19.19 -2.38
CA GLU A 34 8.11 -19.99 -2.68
C GLU A 34 6.85 -19.13 -2.93
N GLY A 35 6.96 -17.81 -2.73
CA GLY A 35 5.84 -16.88 -2.82
C GLY A 35 5.09 -16.69 -1.50
N CYS A 36 3.89 -16.11 -1.57
CA CYS A 36 2.98 -15.95 -0.44
C CYS A 36 1.55 -16.30 -0.82
N SER A 37 0.74 -16.63 0.18
CA SER A 37 -0.70 -16.73 0.06
C SER A 37 -1.40 -15.72 0.96
N VAL A 38 -2.45 -15.09 0.45
CA VAL A 38 -3.39 -14.32 1.25
C VAL A 38 -4.72 -15.05 1.25
N VAL A 39 -5.28 -15.19 2.44
CA VAL A 39 -6.65 -15.66 2.62
C VAL A 39 -7.47 -14.47 3.07
N CYS A 40 -8.56 -14.20 2.34
CA CYS A 40 -9.60 -13.34 2.84
C CYS A 40 -10.78 -14.17 3.32
N HIS A 41 -11.10 -14.01 4.60
CA HIS A 41 -12.26 -14.60 5.23
C HIS A 41 -13.46 -13.68 5.09
N GLU A 42 -14.52 -14.15 4.46
CA GLU A 42 -15.79 -13.43 4.47
C GLU A 42 -16.56 -13.65 5.77
N ALA A 43 -17.37 -12.65 6.12
CA ALA A 43 -18.17 -12.71 7.34
C ALA A 43 -19.17 -13.89 7.30
N GLY A 44 -19.31 -14.55 8.45
CA GLY A 44 -20.25 -15.67 8.61
C GLY A 44 -19.79 -16.97 7.92
N ALA A 45 -18.50 -17.10 7.60
CA ALA A 45 -17.90 -18.31 7.01
C ALA A 45 -18.58 -18.77 5.71
N ARG A 46 -19.08 -17.83 4.90
CA ARG A 46 -19.75 -18.14 3.63
C ARG A 46 -18.80 -18.80 2.62
N TRP A 47 -17.68 -18.15 2.35
CA TRP A 47 -16.58 -18.67 1.54
C TRP A 47 -15.30 -17.90 1.84
N ASP A 48 -14.15 -18.54 1.64
CA ASP A 48 -12.84 -17.90 1.72
C ASP A 48 -12.30 -17.65 0.31
N SER A 49 -11.71 -16.47 0.09
CA SER A 49 -10.99 -16.15 -1.14
C SER A 49 -9.50 -16.36 -0.93
N PHE A 50 -8.89 -17.15 -1.81
CA PHE A 50 -7.46 -17.47 -1.76
C PHE A 50 -6.73 -16.77 -2.90
N LEU A 51 -5.69 -16.02 -2.56
CA LEU A 51 -4.79 -15.38 -3.52
C LEU A 51 -3.39 -15.90 -3.31
N GLN A 52 -2.84 -16.60 -4.29
CA GLN A 52 -1.45 -17.07 -4.26
C GLN A 52 -0.59 -16.21 -5.18
N SER A 53 0.57 -15.81 -4.70
CA SER A 53 1.57 -15.07 -5.46
C SER A 53 2.87 -15.85 -5.53
N LYS A 54 3.55 -15.77 -6.68
CA LYS A 54 4.93 -16.25 -6.86
C LYS A 54 5.98 -15.19 -6.52
N GLY A 55 5.55 -13.96 -6.30
CA GLY A 55 6.42 -12.82 -6.03
C GLY A 55 5.92 -12.03 -4.82
N ASN A 56 6.34 -10.76 -4.73
CA ASN A 56 5.88 -9.88 -3.66
C ASN A 56 4.42 -9.47 -3.88
N LEU A 57 3.76 -9.11 -2.79
CA LEU A 57 2.41 -8.55 -2.81
C LEU A 57 2.47 -7.03 -2.69
N GLU A 58 1.74 -6.33 -3.55
CA GLU A 58 1.53 -4.89 -3.41
C GLU A 58 0.15 -4.65 -2.76
N ILE A 59 0.14 -4.05 -1.59
CA ILE A 59 -1.09 -3.74 -0.84
C ILE A 59 -1.34 -2.23 -0.91
N THR A 60 -2.54 -1.84 -1.32
CA THR A 60 -3.01 -0.46 -1.30
C THR A 60 -4.18 -0.33 -0.34
N TYR A 61 -4.03 0.53 0.67
CA TYR A 61 -5.05 0.87 1.64
C TYR A 61 -5.67 2.21 1.26
N PHE A 62 -6.99 2.26 1.09
CA PHE A 62 -7.71 3.49 0.77
C PHE A 62 -8.36 4.05 2.04
N HIS A 63 -7.83 5.14 2.59
CA HIS A 63 -8.24 5.65 3.90
C HIS A 63 -9.70 6.08 3.95
N ASN A 64 -10.21 6.68 2.87
CA ASN A 64 -11.58 7.18 2.82
C ASN A 64 -12.64 6.07 2.81
N SER A 65 -12.37 4.94 2.16
CA SER A 65 -13.33 3.83 2.04
C SER A 65 -13.05 2.68 2.99
N GLY A 66 -11.85 2.61 3.57
CA GLY A 66 -11.36 1.43 4.29
C GLY A 66 -11.10 0.23 3.38
N ASN A 67 -11.26 0.37 2.06
CA ASN A 67 -10.98 -0.70 1.11
C ASN A 67 -9.49 -1.02 1.10
N ARG A 68 -9.17 -2.29 0.89
CA ARG A 68 -7.81 -2.74 0.60
C ARG A 68 -7.79 -3.46 -0.73
N GLN A 69 -6.79 -3.16 -1.53
CA GLN A 69 -6.51 -3.83 -2.78
C GLN A 69 -5.17 -4.54 -2.66
N ILE A 70 -5.15 -5.84 -2.90
CA ILE A 70 -3.95 -6.68 -2.85
C ILE A 70 -3.67 -7.16 -4.26
N LYS A 71 -2.53 -6.77 -4.80
CA LYS A 71 -2.05 -7.21 -6.10
C LYS A 71 -0.97 -8.26 -5.91
N ALA A 72 -1.24 -9.46 -6.41
CA ALA A 72 -0.35 -10.60 -6.38
C ALA A 72 0.32 -10.79 -7.75
N ASP A 73 1.65 -10.94 -7.75
CA ASP A 73 2.40 -11.36 -8.92
C ASP A 73 2.21 -12.88 -9.14
N MET A 74 1.76 -13.28 -10.32
CA MET A 74 1.52 -14.68 -10.71
C MET A 74 2.73 -15.29 -11.45
N GLY A 75 3.77 -14.49 -11.66
CA GLY A 75 4.89 -14.78 -12.56
C GLY A 75 4.55 -14.41 -14.01
N ASN A 76 5.58 -14.42 -14.86
CA ASN A 76 5.46 -14.17 -16.31
C ASN A 76 4.84 -12.80 -16.68
N GLY A 77 4.91 -11.82 -15.76
CA GLY A 77 4.33 -10.49 -15.94
C GLY A 77 2.83 -10.41 -15.66
N GLU A 78 2.19 -11.51 -15.29
CA GLU A 78 0.78 -11.56 -14.95
C GLU A 78 0.56 -11.19 -13.47
N TYR A 79 -0.55 -10.52 -13.17
CA TYR A 79 -0.94 -10.24 -11.79
C TYR A 79 -2.43 -10.45 -11.58
N THR A 80 -2.78 -10.81 -10.35
CA THR A 80 -4.17 -10.95 -9.88
C THR A 80 -4.45 -9.90 -8.81
N ILE A 81 -5.65 -9.34 -8.82
CA ILE A 81 -6.09 -8.38 -7.79
C ILE A 81 -7.17 -9.00 -6.91
N LEU A 82 -6.98 -8.90 -5.60
CA LEU A 82 -7.99 -9.14 -4.57
C LEU A 82 -8.40 -7.82 -3.95
N ASP A 83 -9.65 -7.42 -4.16
CA ASP A 83 -10.26 -6.24 -3.56
C ASP A 83 -11.07 -6.65 -2.33
N THR A 84 -10.94 -5.86 -1.26
CA THR A 84 -11.74 -5.99 -0.04
C THR A 84 -12.65 -4.79 0.10
N ASN A 85 -13.90 -5.03 0.51
CA ASN A 85 -14.86 -3.98 0.76
C ASN A 85 -15.47 -4.16 2.17
N PRO A 86 -15.15 -3.26 3.12
CA PRO A 86 -15.63 -3.39 4.50
C PRO A 86 -17.15 -3.19 4.60
N SER A 87 -17.76 -2.38 3.73
CA SER A 87 -19.21 -2.15 3.71
C SER A 87 -20.00 -3.40 3.34
N PHE A 88 -19.44 -4.25 2.47
CA PHE A 88 -20.05 -5.52 2.08
C PHE A 88 -19.47 -6.72 2.82
N GLN A 89 -18.47 -6.51 3.68
CA GLN A 89 -17.71 -7.56 4.37
C GLN A 89 -17.25 -8.68 3.44
N SER A 90 -16.90 -8.31 2.21
CA SER A 90 -16.65 -9.24 1.11
C SER A 90 -15.28 -9.03 0.47
N CYS A 91 -14.83 -10.09 -0.16
CA CYS A 91 -13.59 -10.12 -0.91
C CYS A 91 -13.85 -10.59 -2.34
N ARG A 92 -13.30 -9.86 -3.30
CA ARG A 92 -13.52 -10.12 -4.72
C ARG A 92 -12.20 -10.15 -5.46
N ILE A 93 -11.99 -11.22 -6.21
CA ILE A 93 -10.91 -11.28 -7.19
C ILE A 93 -11.38 -10.56 -8.46
N THR A 94 -10.75 -9.43 -8.80
CA THR A 94 -11.18 -8.55 -9.90
C THR A 94 -10.43 -8.74 -11.21
N GLY A 95 -9.54 -9.73 -11.28
CA GLY A 95 -9.07 -10.31 -12.55
C GLY A 95 -7.55 -10.48 -12.64
N ILE A 96 -7.16 -11.33 -13.58
CA ILE A 96 -5.78 -11.56 -14.01
C ILE A 96 -5.53 -10.64 -15.21
N LYS A 97 -4.48 -9.81 -15.17
CA LYS A 97 -4.09 -8.99 -16.32
C LYS A 97 -2.71 -9.40 -16.82
N ASN A 98 -2.61 -9.64 -18.13
CA ASN A 98 -1.34 -9.82 -18.81
C ASN A 98 -0.76 -8.44 -19.12
N LYS A 99 0.54 -8.29 -18.88
CA LYS A 99 1.28 -7.03 -19.07
C LYS A 99 1.31 -6.59 -20.52
#